data_AF-X1I0E6-F1
#
_entry.id   AF-X1I0E6-F1
#
_cell.length_a   1.000
_cell.length_b   1.000
_cell.length_c   1.000
_cell.angle_alpha   90.00
_cell.angle_beta   90.00
_cell.angle_gamma   90.00
#
_symmetry.space_group_name_H-M   'P 1'
#
loop_
_entity.id
_entity.type
_entity.pdbx_description
1 polymer ?
#
loop_
_entity_poly.entity_id
_entity_poly.type
_entity_poly.pdbx_seq_one_letter_code
_entity_poly.pdbx_strand_id
1 'polypeptide(L)'
;MPDKPTDEEVQLALSGKDAHNLIEMCNSNGWKVIKEMYFDTTLKQIREYLDDTKNTDMFMIQAKRELRSWVQNLLDDIKLTIEIGLAHEKELAERTEEKKIKE
;
A
#
# COMPACT_ATOMS: atom_id res chain seq x y z
N MET A 1 22.90 -12.22 -28.80
CA MET A 1 21.82 -11.20 -28.81
C MET A 1 21.52 -10.91 -27.36
N PRO A 2 21.23 -9.66 -26.93
CA PRO A 2 20.78 -9.48 -25.57
C PRO A 2 19.50 -10.29 -25.41
N ASP A 3 19.50 -11.25 -24.48
CA ASP A 3 18.34 -12.09 -24.23
C ASP A 3 17.18 -11.18 -23.88
N LYS A 4 16.11 -11.26 -24.67
CA LYS A 4 14.91 -10.46 -24.44
C LYS A 4 14.36 -10.83 -23.05
N PRO A 5 13.95 -9.86 -22.22
CA PRO A 5 13.40 -10.15 -20.90
C PRO A 5 12.17 -11.06 -21.02
N THR A 6 12.04 -11.99 -20.07
CA THR A 6 10.89 -12.90 -20.00
C THR A 6 9.63 -12.15 -19.54
N ASP A 7 8.46 -12.72 -19.79
CA ASP A 7 7.20 -12.13 -19.32
C ASP A 7 7.18 -11.99 -17.78
N GLU A 8 7.76 -12.94 -17.05
CA GLU A 8 7.93 -12.85 -15.59
C GLU A 8 8.83 -11.67 -15.19
N GLU A 9 9.97 -11.49 -15.85
CA GLU A 9 10.89 -10.38 -15.56
C GLU A 9 10.24 -9.01 -15.83
N VAL A 10 9.38 -8.93 -16.85
CA VAL A 10 8.58 -7.73 -17.13
C VAL A 10 7.58 -7.47 -16.00
N GLN A 11 6.88 -8.50 -15.48
CA GLN A 11 5.94 -8.33 -14.37
C GLN A 11 6.65 -7.92 -13.07
N LEU A 12 7.80 -8.52 -12.75
CA LEU A 12 8.62 -8.14 -11.59
C LEU A 12 9.05 -6.66 -11.69
N ALA A 13 9.51 -6.23 -12.86
CA ALA A 13 9.91 -4.84 -13.10
C ALA A 13 8.74 -3.86 -12.98
N LEU A 14 7.55 -4.20 -13.50
CA LEU A 14 6.34 -3.39 -13.36
C LEU A 14 5.91 -3.28 -11.89
N SER A 15 5.95 -4.40 -11.15
CA SER A 15 5.65 -4.41 -9.72
C SER A 15 6.59 -3.52 -8.91
N GLY A 16 7.90 -3.54 -9.20
CA GLY A 16 8.87 -2.62 -8.59
C GLY A 16 8.57 -1.15 -8.93
N LYS A 17 8.24 -0.85 -10.19
CA LYS A 17 7.85 0.49 -10.61
C LYS A 17 6.62 1.00 -9.85
N ASP A 18 5.60 0.17 -9.68
CA ASP A 18 4.39 0.54 -8.95
C ASP A 18 4.68 0.82 -7.47
N ALA A 19 5.57 0.05 -6.84
CA ALA A 19 6.03 0.35 -5.49
C ALA A 19 6.71 1.72 -5.39
N HIS A 20 7.60 2.08 -6.33
CA HIS A 20 8.24 3.40 -6.34
C HIS A 20 7.23 4.54 -6.54
N ASN A 21 6.27 4.38 -7.44
CA ASN A 21 5.19 5.36 -7.62
C ASN A 21 4.40 5.58 -6.31
N LEU A 22 4.09 4.50 -5.59
CA LEU A 22 3.39 4.58 -4.30
C LEU A 22 4.25 5.21 -3.21
N ILE A 23 5.56 4.94 -3.19
CA ILE A 23 6.50 5.62 -2.28
C ILE A 23 6.53 7.12 -2.54
N GLU A 24 6.64 7.54 -3.81
CA GLU A 24 6.61 8.96 -4.19
C GLU A 24 5.29 9.61 -3.78
N MET A 25 4.16 8.95 -4.06
CA MET A 25 2.85 9.41 -3.64
C MET A 25 2.80 9.59 -2.11
N CYS A 26 3.22 8.58 -1.35
CA CYS A 26 3.18 8.60 0.12
C CYS A 26 4.08 9.69 0.73
N ASN A 27 5.15 10.07 0.04
CA ASN A 27 6.06 11.12 0.48
C ASN A 27 5.64 12.52 0.04
N SER A 28 4.69 12.63 -0.89
CA SER A 28 4.18 13.91 -1.38
C SER A 28 3.47 14.73 -0.29
N ASN A 29 3.52 16.06 -0.41
CA ASN A 29 2.80 16.94 0.51
C ASN A 29 1.27 16.74 0.42
N GLY A 30 0.76 16.44 -0.77
CA GLY A 30 -0.67 16.16 -0.96
C GLY A 30 -1.12 14.94 -0.17
N TRP A 31 -0.33 13.87 -0.17
CA TRP A 31 -0.64 12.68 0.61
C TRP A 31 -0.57 12.92 2.11
N LYS A 32 0.42 13.67 2.61
CA LYS A 32 0.50 14.03 4.04
C LYS A 32 -0.77 14.75 4.49
N VAL A 33 -1.24 15.71 3.70
CA VAL A 33 -2.50 16.42 3.95
C VAL A 33 -3.69 15.45 3.95
N ILE A 34 -3.81 14.57 2.95
CA ILE A 34 -4.89 13.57 2.89
C ILE A 34 -4.83 12.65 4.12
N LYS A 35 -3.65 12.16 4.49
CA LYS A 35 -3.47 11.26 5.63
C LYS A 35 -3.87 11.93 6.94
N GLU A 36 -3.34 13.11 7.23
CA GLU A 36 -3.59 13.81 8.49
C GLU A 36 -5.01 14.38 8.57
N MET A 37 -5.44 15.10 7.53
CA MET A 37 -6.71 15.83 7.55
C MET A 37 -7.92 14.93 7.26
N TYR A 38 -7.74 13.88 6.46
CA TYR A 38 -8.85 13.00 6.10
C TYR A 38 -8.80 11.67 6.85
N PHE A 39 -7.76 10.85 6.65
CA PHE A 39 -7.75 9.50 7.23
C PHE A 39 -7.65 9.50 8.75
N ASP A 40 -6.64 10.17 9.32
CA ASP A 40 -6.40 10.19 10.77
C ASP A 40 -7.56 10.88 11.51
N THR A 41 -8.07 11.98 10.95
CA THR A 41 -9.24 12.68 11.50
C THR A 41 -10.50 11.82 11.45
N THR A 42 -10.77 11.15 10.32
CA THR A 42 -11.93 10.24 10.18
C THR A 42 -11.84 9.06 11.15
N LEU A 43 -10.66 8.43 11.24
CA LEU A 43 -10.42 7.31 12.16
C LEU A 43 -10.57 7.74 13.62
N LYS A 44 -10.10 8.94 13.98
CA LYS A 44 -10.28 9.52 15.32
C LYS A 44 -11.76 9.73 15.63
N GLN A 45 -12.51 10.38 14.74
CA GLN A 45 -13.95 10.61 14.93
C GLN A 45 -14.74 9.30 15.05
N ILE A 46 -14.38 8.28 14.25
CA ILE A 46 -14.97 6.95 14.37
C ILE A 46 -14.70 6.35 15.74
N ARG A 47 -13.46 6.43 16.24
CA ARG A 47 -13.09 5.91 17.56
C ARG A 47 -13.87 6.63 18.67
N GLU A 48 -13.90 7.96 18.65
CA GLU A 48 -14.65 8.77 19.61
C GLU A 48 -16.15 8.38 19.63
N TYR A 49 -16.74 8.14 18.46
CA TYR A 49 -18.12 7.67 18.37
C TYR A 49 -18.32 6.26 18.96
N LEU A 50 -17.39 5.33 18.68
CA LEU A 50 -17.50 3.94 19.15
C LEU A 50 -17.21 3.80 20.65
N ASP A 51 -16.41 4.68 21.23
CA ASP A 51 -16.06 4.68 22.65
C ASP A 51 -17.11 5.39 23.53
N ASP A 52 -17.95 6.26 22.95
CA ASP A 52 -19.03 6.92 23.68
C ASP A 52 -20.18 5.96 23.97
N THR A 53 -20.31 5.59 25.25
CA THR A 53 -21.34 4.67 25.76
C THR A 53 -22.77 5.17 25.58
N LYS A 54 -22.98 6.45 25.25
CA LYS A 54 -24.30 7.01 24.91
C LYS A 54 -24.74 6.64 23.50
N ASN A 55 -23.83 6.24 22.62
CA ASN A 55 -24.17 5.77 21.29
C ASN A 55 -24.67 4.33 21.36
N THR A 56 -25.97 4.15 21.15
CA THR A 56 -26.63 2.83 21.25
C THR A 56 -27.19 2.34 19.91
N ASP A 57 -27.11 3.14 18.85
CA ASP A 57 -27.58 2.74 17.52
C ASP A 57 -26.61 1.71 16.90
N MET A 58 -27.07 0.45 16.88
CA MET A 58 -26.28 -0.67 16.40
C MET A 58 -25.94 -0.57 14.91
N PHE A 59 -26.84 -0.02 14.07
CA PHE A 59 -26.59 0.12 12.64
C PHE A 59 -25.48 1.14 12.40
N MET A 60 -25.51 2.26 13.13
CA MET A 60 -24.45 3.26 13.06
C MET A 60 -23.12 2.73 13.60
N ILE A 61 -23.13 1.99 14.71
CA ILE A 61 -21.92 1.34 15.26
C ILE A 61 -21.30 0.39 14.23
N GLN A 62 -22.11 -0.44 13.56
CA GLN A 62 -21.64 -1.36 12.52
C GLN A 62 -21.05 -0.60 11.33
N ALA A 63 -21.78 0.39 10.80
CA ALA A 63 -21.31 1.21 9.68
C ALA A 63 -19.97 1.91 9.99
N LYS A 64 -19.79 2.40 11.22
CA LYS A 64 -18.54 3.03 11.67
C LYS A 64 -17.39 2.02 11.73
N ARG A 65 -17.63 0.79 12.19
CA ARG A 65 -16.63 -0.30 12.20
C ARG A 65 -16.21 -0.70 10.79
N GLU A 66 -17.17 -0.85 9.88
CA GLU A 66 -16.91 -1.17 8.48
C GLU A 66 -16.08 -0.07 7.80
N LEU A 67 -16.46 1.20 7.98
CA LEU A 67 -15.71 2.33 7.45
C LEU A 67 -14.27 2.37 7.99
N ARG A 68 -14.09 2.13 9.29
CA ARG A 68 -12.75 2.01 9.89
C ARG A 68 -11.95 0.88 9.24
N SER A 69 -12.56 -0.30 9.08
CA SER A 69 -11.87 -1.44 8.45
C SER A 69 -11.48 -1.13 7.01
N TRP A 70 -12.36 -0.47 6.25
CA TRP A 70 -12.08 -0.12 4.87
C TRP A 70 -10.91 0.86 4.75
N VAL A 71 -10.88 1.91 5.57
CA VAL A 71 -9.76 2.87 5.60
C VAL A 71 -8.45 2.16 5.97
N GLN A 72 -8.47 1.28 6.97
CA GLN A 72 -7.27 0.55 7.40
C GLN A 72 -6.77 -0.38 6.29
N ASN A 73 -7.67 -1.13 5.65
CA ASN A 73 -7.32 -2.04 4.57
C ASN A 73 -6.68 -1.30 3.40
N LEU A 74 -7.21 -0.12 3.01
CA LEU A 74 -6.62 0.68 1.94
C LEU A 74 -5.16 1.09 2.26
N LEU A 75 -4.90 1.53 3.50
CA LEU A 75 -3.55 1.92 3.92
C LEU A 75 -2.60 0.72 3.99
N ASP A 76 -3.12 -0.43 4.42
CA ASP A 76 -2.36 -1.68 4.51
C ASP A 76 -2.05 -2.24 3.11
N ASP A 77 -2.98 -2.15 2.15
CA ASP A 77 -2.79 -2.58 0.76
C ASP A 77 -1.71 -1.75 0.06
N ILE A 78 -1.67 -0.43 0.29
CA ILE A 78 -0.60 0.44 -0.22
C ILE A 78 0.75 -0.02 0.34
N LYS A 79 0.82 -0.27 1.65
CA LYS A 79 2.05 -0.72 2.30
C LYS A 79 2.50 -2.08 1.78
N LEU A 80 1.58 -3.04 1.65
CA LEU A 80 1.84 -4.37 1.13
C LEU A 80 2.34 -4.32 -0.31
N THR A 81 1.73 -3.48 -1.15
CA THR A 81 2.15 -3.31 -2.55
C THR A 81 3.59 -2.80 -2.64
N ILE A 82 3.96 -1.84 -1.78
CA ILE A 82 5.33 -1.34 -1.68
C ILE A 82 6.29 -2.46 -1.27
N GLU A 83 5.96 -3.21 -0.21
CA GLU A 83 6.81 -4.30 0.31
C GLU A 83 7.05 -5.38 -0.75
N ILE A 84 5.98 -5.81 -1.44
CA ILE A 84 6.06 -6.82 -2.50
C ILE A 84 6.87 -6.30 -3.69
N GLY A 85 6.61 -5.08 -4.16
CA GLY A 85 7.31 -4.54 -5.33
C GLY A 85 8.81 -4.35 -5.09
N LEU A 86 9.22 -3.92 -3.88
CA LEU A 86 10.64 -3.84 -3.51
C LEU A 86 11.31 -5.22 -3.42
N ALA A 87 10.57 -6.25 -2.98
CA ALA A 87 11.06 -7.62 -2.98
C ALA A 87 11.27 -8.14 -4.42
N HIS A 88 10.34 -7.86 -5.33
CA HIS A 88 10.45 -8.21 -6.75
C HIS A 88 11.60 -7.49 -7.45
N GLU A 89 11.88 -6.24 -7.10
CA GLU A 89 13.05 -5.52 -7.63
C GLU A 89 14.36 -6.18 -7.21
N LYS A 90 14.46 -6.60 -5.94
CA LYS A 90 15.61 -7.35 -5.44
C LYS A 90 15.78 -8.67 -6.17
N GLU A 91 14.70 -9.42 -6.36
CA GLU A 91 14.71 -10.68 -7.11
C GLU A 91 15.19 -10.49 -8.56
N LEU A 92 14.72 -9.43 -9.23
CA LEU A 92 15.14 -9.13 -10.60
C LEU A 92 16.64 -8.80 -10.69
N ALA A 93 17.18 -8.09 -9.71
CA ALA A 93 18.61 -7.79 -9.63
C ALA A 93 19.45 -9.08 -9.46
N GLU A 94 19.03 -9.98 -8.57
CA GLU A 94 19.70 -11.28 -8.34
C GLU A 94 19.69 -12.14 -9.61
N ARG A 95 18.53 -12.25 -10.29
CA ARG A 95 18.41 -12.98 -11.57
C ARG A 95 19.33 -12.40 -12.66
N THR A 96 19.46 -11.07 -12.70
CA THR A 96 20.35 -10.39 -13.66
C THR A 96 21.83 -10.65 -13.37
N GLU A 97 22.21 -10.69 -12.09
CA GLU A 97 23.57 -11.00 -11.67
C GLU A 97 23.95 -12.45 -11.99
N GLU A 98 23.06 -13.40 -11.72
CA GLU A 98 23.28 -14.81 -12.08
C GLU A 98 23.48 -15.03 -13.57
N LYS A 99 22.71 -14.33 -14.42
CA LYS A 99 22.86 -14.41 -15.88
C LYS A 99 24.26 -13.95 -16.31
N LYS A 100 24.77 -12.85 -15.74
CA LYS A 100 26.12 -12.33 -16.04
C LYS A 100 27.25 -13.25 -15.61
N ILE A 101 27.06 -14.07 -14.56
CA ILE A 101 28.07 -15.03 -14.10
C ILE A 101 28.11 -16.27 -15.01
N LYS A 102 26.99 -16.59 -15.67
CA LYS A 102 26.84 -17.77 -16.55
C LYS A 102 27.21 -17.48 -18.02
N GLU A 103 27.34 -16.21 -18.41
CA GLU A 103 27.83 -15.74 -19.72
C GLU A 103 29.36 -15.60 -19.76
#